data_AF-A0A6M1RET5-F1
#
_entry.id   AF-A0A6M1RET5-F1
#
_cell.length_a   1.000
_cell.length_b   1.000
_cell.length_c   1.000
_cell.angle_alpha   90.00
_cell.angle_beta   90.00
_cell.angle_gamma   90.00
#
_symmetry.space_group_name_H-M   'P 1'
#
loop_
_entity.id
_entity.type
_entity.pdbx_description
1 polymer ?
#
loop_
_entity_poly.entity_id
_entity_poly.type
_entity_poly.pdbx_seq_one_letter_code
_entity_poly.pdbx_strand_id
1 'polypeptide(L)'
;MGIREEIDAAVGAHGAWKQKLRNAIETGECESTPERVKKDDNCSFGKWLHHRMDEQYKKSPFYSEILSLHAAFHREAGAILEMALNGEKEAANDKMKLGSEFSKLSASLTAKMREWQEWLDTKGIQ
;
A
#
# COMPACT_ATOMS: atom_id res chain seq x y z
N MET A 1 7.78 -15.96 -8.77
CA MET A 1 8.31 -15.10 -7.70
C MET A 1 7.97 -15.75 -6.38
N GLY A 2 8.94 -15.83 -5.48
CA GLY A 2 8.73 -16.30 -4.11
C GLY A 2 7.94 -15.28 -3.30
N ILE A 3 7.35 -15.71 -2.19
CA ILE A 3 6.61 -14.81 -1.28
C ILE A 3 7.50 -13.66 -0.79
N ARG A 4 8.78 -13.94 -0.56
CA ARG A 4 9.74 -12.92 -0.12
C ARG A 4 9.93 -11.82 -1.16
N GLU A 5 10.07 -12.19 -2.43
CA GLU A 5 10.28 -11.26 -3.54
C GLU A 5 9.07 -10.35 -3.74
N GLU A 6 7.86 -10.89 -3.60
CA GLU A 6 6.61 -10.12 -3.68
C GLU A 6 6.51 -9.10 -2.53
N ILE A 7 6.92 -9.48 -1.31
CA ILE A 7 6.95 -8.56 -0.16
C ILE A 7 8.02 -7.48 -0.34
N ASP A 8 9.23 -7.83 -0.76
CA ASP A 8 10.30 -6.83 -1.00
C ASP A 8 9.92 -5.84 -2.10
N ALA A 9 9.32 -6.34 -3.19
CA ALA A 9 8.80 -5.49 -4.25
C ALA A 9 7.69 -4.55 -3.73
N ALA A 10 6.81 -5.03 -2.85
CA ALA A 10 5.75 -4.22 -2.25
C ALA A 10 6.30 -3.11 -1.35
N VAL A 11 7.27 -3.42 -0.50
CA VAL A 11 7.93 -2.42 0.36
C VAL A 11 8.61 -1.34 -0.50
N GLY A 12 9.31 -1.73 -1.57
CA GLY A 12 9.93 -0.79 -2.50
C GLY A 12 8.93 0.09 -3.24
N ALA A 13 7.81 -0.49 -3.71
CA ALA A 13 6.76 0.24 -4.42
C ALA A 13 6.02 1.25 -3.54
N HIS A 14 6.01 1.04 -2.22
CA HIS A 14 5.32 1.90 -1.27
C HIS A 14 5.92 3.32 -1.20
N GLY A 15 7.25 3.43 -1.28
CA GLY A 15 7.94 4.72 -1.37
C GLY A 15 7.60 5.48 -2.66
N ALA A 16 7.50 4.77 -3.78
CA ALA A 16 7.11 5.36 -5.06
C ALA A 16 5.69 5.92 -5.03
N TRP A 17 4.75 5.26 -4.35
CA TRP A 17 3.37 5.75 -4.20
C TRP A 17 3.28 7.10 -3.47
N LYS A 18 4.09 7.30 -2.42
CA LYS A 18 4.13 8.60 -1.73
C LYS A 18 4.54 9.73 -2.68
N GLN A 19 5.54 9.47 -3.52
CA GLN A 19 5.99 10.46 -4.50
C GLN A 19 4.96 10.70 -5.60
N LYS A 20 4.27 9.66 -6.09
CA LYS A 20 3.17 9.82 -7.04
C LYS A 20 2.06 10.73 -6.50
N LEU A 21 1.67 10.56 -5.22
CA LEU A 21 0.67 11.42 -4.59
C LEU A 21 1.17 12.86 -4.44
N ARG A 22 2.42 13.08 -4.03
CA ARG A 22 3.00 14.44 -3.96
C ARG A 22 2.99 15.14 -5.32
N ASN A 23 3.42 14.44 -6.37
CA ASN A 23 3.40 14.97 -7.72
C ASN A 23 1.97 15.33 -8.14
N ALA A 24 0.99 14.45 -7.89
CA ALA A 24 -0.41 14.73 -8.20
C ALA A 24 -0.95 15.95 -7.43
N ILE A 25 -0.54 16.14 -6.17
CA ILE A 25 -0.91 17.33 -5.38
C ILE A 25 -0.31 18.60 -6.00
N GLU A 26 0.92 18.53 -6.51
CA GLU A 26 1.61 19.67 -7.10
C GLU A 26 1.05 20.03 -8.48
N THR A 27 0.82 19.03 -9.34
CA THR A 27 0.43 19.23 -10.75
C THR A 27 -1.08 19.22 -10.97
N GLY A 28 -1.85 18.58 -10.09
CA GLY A 28 -3.27 18.28 -10.33
C GLY A 28 -3.49 17.16 -11.35
N GLU A 29 -2.45 16.38 -11.67
CA GLU A 29 -2.50 15.34 -12.70
C GLU A 29 -1.99 13.99 -12.18
N CYS A 30 -2.61 12.90 -12.65
CA CYS A 30 -2.14 11.54 -12.37
C CYS A 30 -2.53 10.58 -13.51
N GLU A 31 -1.68 9.59 -13.77
CA GLU A 31 -1.96 8.51 -14.73
C GLU A 31 -3.11 7.57 -14.28
N SER A 32 -3.49 7.62 -12.99
CA SER A 32 -4.54 6.78 -12.40
C SER A 32 -5.68 7.65 -11.88
N THR A 33 -6.86 7.04 -11.71
CA THR A 33 -8.02 7.69 -11.09
C THR A 33 -8.11 7.34 -9.59
N PRO A 34 -8.77 8.18 -8.76
CA PRO A 34 -9.03 7.87 -7.35
C PRO A 34 -9.68 6.51 -7.14
N GLU A 35 -10.68 6.15 -7.94
CA GLU A 35 -11.42 4.89 -7.82
C GLU A 35 -10.51 3.69 -8.07
N ARG A 36 -9.60 3.81 -9.03
CA ARG A 36 -8.61 2.77 -9.32
C ARG A 36 -7.61 2.62 -8.18
N VAL A 37 -7.21 3.72 -7.54
CA VAL A 37 -6.29 3.72 -6.39
C VAL A 37 -6.97 3.19 -5.13
N LYS A 38 -8.26 3.46 -4.91
CA LYS A 38 -9.02 2.97 -3.74
C LYS A 38 -9.19 1.44 -3.74
N LYS A 39 -9.12 0.81 -4.91
CA LYS A 39 -9.18 -0.65 -5.06
C LYS A 39 -7.83 -1.29 -4.71
N ASP A 40 -7.83 -2.07 -3.64
CA ASP A 40 -6.64 -2.71 -3.08
C ASP A 40 -6.24 -3.99 -3.83
N ASP A 41 -6.97 -4.40 -4.86
CA ASP A 41 -6.66 -5.53 -5.74
C ASP A 41 -6.06 -5.08 -7.09
N ASN A 42 -5.87 -3.78 -7.32
CA ASN A 42 -5.37 -3.26 -8.59
C ASN A 42 -3.84 -3.15 -8.68
N CYS A 43 -3.17 -2.90 -7.56
CA CYS A 43 -1.71 -2.78 -7.53
C CYS A 43 -1.05 -4.17 -7.60
N SER A 44 0.25 -4.24 -7.98
CA SER A 44 0.93 -5.53 -8.15
C SER A 44 0.89 -6.42 -6.92
N PHE A 45 1.08 -5.82 -5.73
CA PHE A 45 1.01 -6.51 -4.44
C PHE A 45 -0.43 -6.94 -4.11
N GLY A 46 -1.41 -6.07 -4.31
CA GLY A 46 -2.83 -6.38 -4.17
C GLY A 46 -3.28 -7.57 -5.01
N LYS A 47 -2.93 -7.56 -6.32
CA LYS A 47 -3.20 -8.68 -7.21
C LYS A 47 -2.58 -9.98 -6.71
N TRP A 48 -1.40 -9.91 -6.11
CA TRP A 48 -0.76 -11.07 -5.53
C TRP A 48 -1.50 -11.55 -4.27
N LEU A 49 -1.76 -10.65 -3.30
CA LEU A 49 -2.50 -10.94 -2.07
C LEU A 49 -3.87 -11.60 -2.32
N HIS A 50 -4.61 -11.11 -3.32
CA HIS A 50 -5.96 -11.56 -3.61
C HIS A 50 -5.99 -12.78 -4.52
N HIS A 51 -5.10 -12.88 -5.52
CA HIS A 51 -5.30 -13.82 -6.63
C HIS A 51 -4.14 -14.77 -6.90
N ARG A 52 -2.89 -14.43 -6.56
CA ARG A 52 -1.72 -15.24 -6.94
C ARG A 52 -1.06 -15.98 -5.78
N MET A 53 -1.34 -15.57 -4.55
CA MET A 53 -0.77 -16.19 -3.36
C MET A 53 -1.34 -17.59 -3.11
N ASP A 54 -0.45 -18.54 -2.82
CA ASP A 54 -0.85 -19.88 -2.38
C ASP A 54 -1.68 -19.85 -1.09
N GLU A 55 -2.71 -20.69 -1.03
CA GLU A 55 -3.62 -20.81 0.11
C GLU A 55 -2.91 -21.11 1.44
N GLN A 56 -1.75 -21.76 1.41
CA GLN A 56 -0.96 -22.00 2.63
C GLN A 56 -0.47 -20.72 3.29
N TYR A 57 -0.14 -19.68 2.52
CA TYR A 57 0.36 -18.41 3.05
C TYR A 57 -0.79 -17.52 3.54
N LYS A 58 -1.99 -17.70 2.99
CA LYS A 58 -3.22 -17.05 3.50
C LYS A 58 -3.58 -17.52 4.91
N LYS A 59 -3.13 -18.70 5.31
CA LYS A 59 -3.28 -19.23 6.68
C LYS A 59 -2.23 -18.68 7.66
N SER A 60 -1.28 -17.88 7.20
CA SER A 60 -0.33 -17.23 8.11
C SER A 60 -1.05 -16.24 9.03
N PRO A 61 -0.55 -16.00 10.25
CA PRO A 61 -1.16 -15.04 11.16
C PRO A 61 -1.08 -13.59 10.65
N PHE A 62 -0.28 -13.32 9.62
CA PHE A 62 -0.06 -11.98 9.06
C PHE A 62 -1.03 -11.62 7.95
N TYR A 63 -1.55 -12.60 7.20
CA TYR A 63 -2.30 -12.35 5.97
C TYR A 63 -3.50 -11.43 6.17
N SER A 64 -4.38 -11.75 7.14
CA SER A 64 -5.59 -10.96 7.38
C SER A 64 -5.30 -9.53 7.81
N GLU A 65 -4.26 -9.31 8.62
CA GLU A 65 -3.87 -7.98 9.09
C GLU A 65 -3.29 -7.15 7.95
N ILE A 66 -2.39 -7.73 7.15
CA ILE A 66 -1.78 -7.09 5.98
C ILE A 66 -2.85 -6.74 4.93
N LEU A 67 -3.80 -7.64 4.68
CA LEU A 67 -4.89 -7.40 3.74
C LEU A 67 -5.74 -6.18 4.17
N SER A 68 -6.09 -6.11 5.46
CA SER A 68 -6.84 -4.99 6.02
C SER A 68 -6.07 -3.67 5.96
N LEU A 69 -4.79 -3.68 6.36
CA LEU A 69 -3.90 -2.51 6.31
C LEU A 69 -3.71 -2.03 4.87
N HIS A 70 -3.54 -2.95 3.92
CA HIS A 70 -3.41 -2.64 2.51
C HIS A 70 -4.66 -1.96 1.95
N ALA A 71 -5.85 -2.49 2.27
CA ALA A 71 -7.11 -1.88 1.88
C ALA A 71 -7.33 -0.49 2.49
N ALA A 72 -7.00 -0.31 3.78
CA ALA A 72 -7.06 0.99 4.44
C ALA A 72 -6.09 2.00 3.82
N PHE A 73 -4.85 1.58 3.54
CA PHE A 73 -3.85 2.40 2.87
C PHE A 73 -4.35 2.89 1.50
N HIS A 74 -4.88 2.00 0.67
CA HIS A 74 -5.37 2.35 -0.66
C HIS A 74 -6.58 3.28 -0.62
N ARG A 75 -7.48 3.13 0.37
CA ARG A 75 -8.59 4.06 0.59
C ARG A 75 -8.11 5.48 0.88
N GLU A 76 -7.15 5.66 1.80
CA GLU A 76 -6.58 6.98 2.09
C GLU A 76 -5.79 7.52 0.89
N ALA A 77 -4.99 6.69 0.20
CA ALA A 77 -4.24 7.10 -0.98
C ALA A 77 -5.17 7.63 -2.09
N GLY A 78 -6.28 6.94 -2.33
CA GLY A 78 -7.26 7.36 -3.31
C GLY A 78 -8.03 8.62 -2.92
N ALA A 79 -8.33 8.81 -1.62
CA ALA A 79 -8.93 10.06 -1.13
C ALA A 79 -7.97 11.26 -1.28
N ILE A 80 -6.68 11.07 -1.01
CA ILE A 80 -5.65 12.09 -1.24
C ILE A 80 -5.55 12.44 -2.72
N LEU A 81 -5.59 11.44 -3.60
CA LEU A 81 -5.57 11.66 -5.04
C LEU A 81 -6.82 12.42 -5.52
N GLU A 82 -8.00 12.13 -4.98
CA GLU A 82 -9.23 12.85 -5.28
C GLU A 82 -9.12 14.34 -4.93
N MET A 83 -8.64 14.66 -3.72
CA MET A 83 -8.37 16.04 -3.31
C MET A 83 -7.35 16.72 -4.23
N ALA A 84 -6.29 16.01 -4.60
CA ALA A 84 -5.25 16.51 -5.49
C ALA A 84 -5.80 16.89 -6.88
N LEU A 85 -6.60 16.01 -7.50
CA LEU A 85 -7.18 16.23 -8.82
C LEU A 85 -8.28 17.32 -8.81
N ASN A 86 -8.91 17.55 -7.66
CA ASN A 86 -9.87 18.65 -7.46
C ASN A 86 -9.18 20.01 -7.18
N GLY A 87 -7.85 20.05 -7.09
CA GLY A 87 -7.08 21.27 -6.78
C GLY A 87 -7.05 21.63 -5.30
N GLU A 88 -7.53 20.75 -4.40
CA GLU A 88 -7.57 20.95 -2.95
C GLU A 88 -6.19 20.67 -2.30
N LYS A 89 -5.17 21.41 -2.75
CA LYS A 89 -3.76 21.14 -2.43
C LYS A 89 -3.44 21.16 -0.94
N GLU A 90 -4.02 22.09 -0.18
CA GLU A 90 -3.78 22.21 1.26
C GLU A 90 -4.33 21.00 2.01
N ALA A 91 -5.58 20.61 1.74
CA ALA A 91 -6.22 19.44 2.34
C ALA A 91 -5.48 18.13 2.01
N ALA A 92 -5.05 17.98 0.76
CA ALA A 92 -4.28 16.81 0.33
C ALA A 92 -2.90 16.76 1.02
N ASN A 93 -2.22 17.90 1.16
CA ASN A 93 -0.95 17.99 1.88
C ASN A 93 -1.10 17.66 3.37
N ASP A 94 -2.17 18.11 4.01
CA ASP A 94 -2.48 17.80 5.41
C ASP A 94 -2.63 16.29 5.63
N LYS A 95 -3.32 15.61 4.73
CA LYS A 95 -3.43 14.15 4.72
C LYS A 95 -2.10 13.42 4.49
N MET A 96 -1.10 14.08 3.91
CA MET A 96 0.24 13.54 3.66
C MET A 96 1.27 13.86 4.76
N LYS A 97 0.90 14.65 5.78
CA LYS A 97 1.80 15.03 6.89
C LYS A 97 2.28 13.84 7.71
N LEU A 98 3.42 14.00 8.37
CA LEU A 98 3.87 13.03 9.37
C LEU A 98 2.83 12.91 10.49
N GLY A 99 2.49 11.68 10.87
CA GLY A 99 1.46 11.41 11.88
C GLY A 99 0.02 11.44 11.36
N SER A 100 -0.21 11.76 10.08
CA SER A 100 -1.51 11.57 9.44
C SER A 100 -1.91 10.09 9.40
N GLU A 101 -3.19 9.82 9.15
CA GLU A 101 -3.68 8.44 9.02
C GLU A 101 -2.98 7.70 7.88
N PHE A 102 -2.84 8.32 6.71
CA PHE A 102 -2.08 7.77 5.60
C PHE A 102 -0.64 7.42 5.99
N SER A 103 0.04 8.30 6.72
CA SER A 103 1.42 8.10 7.16
C SER A 103 1.53 6.91 8.13
N LYS A 104 0.59 6.81 9.08
CA LYS A 104 0.51 5.70 10.04
C LYS A 104 0.22 4.36 9.34
N LEU A 105 -0.81 4.30 8.50
CA LEU A 105 -1.16 3.09 7.75
C LEU A 105 -0.01 2.62 6.86
N SER A 106 0.67 3.55 6.19
CA SER A 106 1.85 3.27 5.38
C SER A 106 2.99 2.65 6.19
N ALA A 107 3.28 3.21 7.37
CA ALA A 107 4.31 2.70 8.27
C ALA A 107 3.94 1.33 8.85
N SER A 108 2.71 1.18 9.35
CA SER A 108 2.19 -0.08 9.91
C SER A 108 2.19 -1.20 8.87
N LEU A 109 1.74 -0.94 7.64
CA LEU A 109 1.75 -1.93 6.57
C LEU A 109 3.18 -2.38 6.25
N THR A 110 4.11 -1.43 6.14
CA THR A 110 5.53 -1.73 5.87
C THR A 110 6.16 -2.56 6.99
N ALA A 111 5.90 -2.19 8.25
CA ALA A 111 6.38 -2.93 9.41
C ALA A 111 5.82 -4.36 9.43
N LYS A 112 4.51 -4.52 9.20
CA LYS A 112 3.87 -5.84 9.19
C LYS A 112 4.36 -6.73 8.06
N MET A 113 4.62 -6.16 6.89
CA MET A 113 5.27 -6.88 5.79
C MET A 113 6.67 -7.37 6.16
N ARG A 114 7.47 -6.56 6.87
CA ARG A 114 8.80 -6.96 7.37
C ARG A 114 8.70 -8.06 8.44
N GLU A 115 7.80 -7.93 9.39
CA GLU A 115 7.53 -8.98 10.39
C GLU A 115 7.12 -10.30 9.72
N TRP A 116 6.32 -10.24 8.65
CA TRP A 116 5.94 -11.42 7.90
C TRP A 116 7.15 -12.08 7.22
N GLN A 117 8.05 -11.30 6.62
CA GLN A 117 9.30 -11.82 6.04
C GLN A 117 10.17 -12.52 7.10
N GLU A 118 10.36 -11.88 8.26
CA GLU A 118 11.11 -12.48 9.36
C GLU A 118 10.49 -13.80 9.82
N TRP A 119 9.16 -13.85 9.91
CA TRP A 119 8.46 -15.09 10.25
C TRP A 119 8.66 -16.19 9.21
N LEU A 120 8.59 -15.86 7.91
CA LEU A 120 8.85 -16.81 6.82
C LEU A 120 10.29 -17.36 6.90
N ASP A 121 11.25 -16.51 7.24
CA ASP A 121 12.65 -16.90 7.46
C ASP A 121 12.78 -17.91 8.59
N THR A 122 12.07 -17.72 9.71
CA THR A 122 12.05 -18.72 10.81
C THR A 122 11.45 -20.07 10.41
N LYS A 123 10.68 -20.12 9.31
CA LYS A 123 10.05 -21.32 8.77
C LYS A 123 10.83 -21.92 7.58
N GLY A 124 11.92 -21.30 7.14
CA GLY A 124 12.69 -21.73 5.98
C GLY A 124 11.94 -21.60 4.65
N ILE A 125 10.96 -20.69 4.57
CA ILE A 125 10.16 -20.43 3.37
C ILE A 125 10.83 -19.30 2.58
N GLN A 126 11.12 -19.54 1.30
CA GLN A 126 11.70 -18.56 0.37
C GLN A 126 10.65 -17.94 -0.56
#